data_AF-A0A1A9CLX5-F1
#
_entry.id   AF-A0A1A9CLX5-F1
#
_cell.length_a   1.000
_cell.length_b   1.000
_cell.length_c   1.000
_cell.angle_alpha   90.00
_cell.angle_beta   90.00
_cell.angle_gamma   90.00
#
_symmetry.space_group_name_H-M   'P 1'
#
loop_
_entity.id
_entity.type
_entity.pdbx_description
1 polymer ?
#
loop_
_entity_poly.entity_id
_entity_poly.type
_entity_poly.pdbx_seq_one_letter_code
_entity_poly.pdbx_strand_id
1 'polypeptide(L)' 'MAGTACGSWEGCGPYPAVRAVLAGRLGQLGVPVVEELGFGHGPTALTIPFGVPAVLDAPADGGRCTLTTEVPALT' A
#
# COMPACT_ATOMS: atom_id res chain seq x y z
N MET A 1 -3.57 -14.44 -0.91
CA MET A 1 -3.23 -13.02 -1.09
C MET A 1 -1.74 -12.95 -1.42
N ALA A 2 -1.32 -12.13 -2.39
CA ALA A 2 0.09 -12.04 -2.81
C ALA A 2 0.86 -10.87 -2.16
N GLY A 3 0.16 -9.91 -1.57
CA GLY A 3 0.75 -8.74 -0.92
C GLY A 3 -0.35 -7.81 -0.39
N THR A 4 0.04 -6.82 0.41
CA THR A 4 -0.85 -5.77 0.92
C THR A 4 -0.25 -4.40 0.63
N ALA A 5 -1.02 -3.53 0.00
CA ALA A 5 -0.67 -2.11 -0.18
C ALA A 5 -1.57 -1.26 0.72
N CYS A 6 -0.95 -0.53 1.64
CA CYS A 6 -1.61 0.43 2.49
C CYS A 6 -1.42 1.84 1.95
N GLY A 7 -2.48 2.63 2.01
CA GLY A 7 -2.49 4.03 1.63
C GLY A 7 -1.78 4.93 2.66
N SER A 8 -2.17 6.19 2.68
CA SER A 8 -1.71 7.22 3.62
C SER A 8 -2.44 7.15 4.95
N TRP A 9 -1.77 7.66 5.99
CA TRP A 9 -2.27 7.69 7.37
C TRP A 9 -2.50 9.10 7.92
N GLU A 10 -2.85 10.07 7.06
CA GLU A 10 -3.14 11.45 7.48
C GLU A 10 -4.22 11.48 8.57
N GLY A 11 -3.99 12.24 9.63
CA GLY A 11 -4.92 12.33 10.77
C GLY A 11 -5.05 11.05 11.62
N CYS A 12 -4.24 10.00 11.37
CA CYS A 12 -4.28 8.76 12.16
C CYS A 12 -3.39 8.78 13.42
N GLY A 13 -2.83 9.95 13.76
CA GLY A 13 -1.93 10.14 14.89
C GLY A 13 -0.46 9.89 14.55
N PRO A 14 0.41 9.70 15.56
CA PRO A 14 1.85 9.55 15.33
C PRO A 14 2.16 8.28 14.53
N TYR A 15 2.89 8.43 13.42
CA TYR A 15 3.27 7.31 12.55
C TYR A 15 3.94 6.12 13.27
N PRO A 16 4.79 6.27 14.30
CA PRO A 16 5.31 5.12 15.05
C PRO A 16 4.23 4.22 15.67
N ALA A 17 3.10 4.79 16.11
CA ALA A 17 1.98 4.02 16.64
C ALA A 17 1.24 3.27 15.53
N VAL A 18 1.03 3.92 14.38
CA VAL A 18 0.45 3.29 13.18
C VAL A 18 1.32 2.12 12.72
N ARG A 19 2.63 2.34 12.60
CA ARG A 19 3.60 1.32 12.20
C ARG A 19 3.62 0.13 13.17
N ALA A 20 3.47 0.36 14.47
CA ALA A 20 3.35 -0.72 15.45
C ALA A 20 2.09 -1.57 15.22
N VAL A 21 0.95 -0.95 14.89
CA VAL A 21 -0.27 -1.67 14.53
C VAL A 21 -0.07 -2.48 13.25
N LEU A 22 0.49 -1.88 12.20
CA LEU A 22 0.73 -2.57 10.93
C LEU A 22 1.66 -3.77 11.10
N ALA A 23 2.78 -3.60 11.82
CA ALA A 23 3.68 -4.69 12.13
C ALA A 23 2.99 -5.81 12.92
N GLY A 24 2.19 -5.46 13.93
CA GLY A 24 1.49 -6.44 14.77
C GLY A 24 0.34 -7.17 14.07
N ARG A 25 -0.30 -6.56 13.06
CA ARG A 25 -1.45 -7.15 12.35
C ARG A 25 -1.07 -7.81 11.02
N LEU A 26 -0.17 -7.20 10.27
CA LEU A 26 0.15 -7.59 8.90
C LEU A 26 1.54 -8.23 8.78
N GLY A 27 2.46 -7.95 9.71
CA GLY A 27 3.85 -8.43 9.63
C GLY A 27 4.00 -9.95 9.68
N GLN A 28 3.00 -10.69 10.16
CA GLN A 28 3.03 -12.15 10.23
C GLN A 28 2.37 -12.84 9.02
N LEU A 29 1.89 -12.09 8.02
CA LEU A 29 1.19 -12.66 6.87
C LEU A 29 2.11 -13.36 5.86
N GLY A 30 3.43 -13.21 5.98
CA GLY A 30 4.40 -13.86 5.08
C GLY A 30 4.37 -13.34 3.63
N VAL A 31 3.75 -12.18 3.40
CA VAL A 31 3.66 -11.50 2.10
C VAL A 31 4.19 -10.07 2.23
N PRO A 32 4.61 -9.43 1.13
CA PRO A 32 5.03 -8.03 1.15
C PRO A 32 3.90 -7.12 1.66
N VAL A 33 4.26 -6.21 2.57
CA VAL A 33 3.38 -5.16 3.08
C VAL A 33 4.05 -3.83 2.79
N VAL A 34 3.39 -3.00 1.97
CA VAL A 34 3.85 -1.66 1.62
C VAL A 34 2.94 -0.65 2.33
N GLU A 35 3.53 0.34 2.98
CA GLU A 35 2.84 1.43 3.67
C GLU A 35 3.09 2.78 2.97
N GLU A 36 2.21 3.76 3.20
CA GLU A 36 2.36 5.13 2.69
C GLU A 36 2.45 5.22 1.15
N LEU A 37 1.66 4.42 0.42
CA LEU A 37 1.65 4.45 -1.06
C LEU A 37 0.89 5.66 -1.66
N GLY A 38 0.57 6.67 -0.85
CA GLY A 38 0.06 7.98 -1.30
C GLY A 38 -1.40 8.05 -1.74
N PHE A 39 -2.16 6.96 -1.69
CA PHE A 39 -3.62 6.96 -1.86
C PHE A 39 -4.33 6.96 -0.49
N GLY A 40 -5.55 7.48 -0.40
CA GLY A 40 -6.32 7.51 0.84
C GLY A 40 -6.56 8.94 1.33
N HIS A 41 -6.57 9.14 2.64
CA HIS A 41 -6.71 10.47 3.22
C HIS A 41 -5.34 11.16 3.13
N GLY A 42 -5.21 12.07 2.17
CA GLY A 42 -3.98 12.81 1.90
C GLY A 42 -4.29 14.01 1.01
N PRO A 43 -3.29 14.86 0.72
CA PRO A 43 -3.49 16.05 -0.11
C PRO A 43 -3.85 15.71 -1.56
N THR A 44 -3.52 14.49 -2.01
CA THR A 44 -3.79 13.98 -3.35
C THR A 44 -4.75 12.79 -3.28
N ALA A 45 -5.86 12.88 -4.03
CA ALA A 45 -6.81 11.78 -4.19
C ALA A 45 -6.44 10.95 -5.43
N LEU A 46 -5.52 10.00 -5.27
CA LEU A 46 -5.21 9.04 -6.33
C LEU A 46 -6.42 8.11 -6.56
N THR A 47 -6.86 7.99 -7.83
CA THR A 47 -7.88 7.01 -8.22
C THR A 47 -7.26 5.62 -8.29
N ILE A 48 -7.74 4.69 -7.48
CA ILE A 48 -7.29 3.30 -7.46
C ILE A 48 -8.37 2.41 -8.09
N PRO A 49 -8.09 1.77 -9.24
CA PRO A 49 -9.04 0.88 -9.87
C PRO A 49 -9.11 -0.45 -9.12
N PHE A 50 -10.33 -0.95 -8.92
CA PHE A 50 -10.59 -2.23 -8.28
C PHE A 50 -11.07 -3.26 -9.30
N GLY A 51 -10.79 -4.53 -9.02
CA GLY A 51 -11.20 -5.66 -9.87
C GLY A 51 -10.30 -5.92 -11.09
N VAL A 52 -9.21 -5.15 -11.25
CA VAL A 52 -8.19 -5.37 -12.29
C VAL A 52 -6.92 -5.97 -11.70
N PRO A 53 -6.20 -6.83 -12.45
CA PRO A 53 -4.91 -7.36 -12.02
C PRO A 53 -3.85 -6.25 -11.91
N ALA A 54 -2.99 -6.37 -10.91
CA ALA A 54 -1.93 -5.41 -10.62
C ALA A 54 -0.70 -6.11 -10.00
N VAL A 55 0.47 -5.52 -10.23
CA VAL A 55 1.75 -5.93 -9.64
C VAL A 55 2.10 -4.98 -8.50
N LEU A 56 2.33 -5.54 -7.31
CA LEU A 56 2.93 -4.84 -6.18
C LEU A 56 4.43 -5.17 -6.16
N ASP A 57 5.26 -4.20 -6.50
CA ASP A 57 6.71 -4.30 -6.39
C ASP A 57 7.19 -3.67 -5.09
N ALA A 58 7.87 -4.47 -4.27
CA ALA A 58 8.28 -4.16 -2.90
C ALA A 58 9.71 -4.67 -2.67
N PRO A 59 10.73 -3.94 -3.16
CA PRO A 59 12.09 -4.43 -3.17
C PRO A 59 12.67 -4.52 -1.75
N ALA A 60 13.37 -5.63 -1.46
CA ALA A 60 13.85 -5.95 -0.12
C ALA A 60 14.99 -5.02 0.36
N ASP A 61 15.62 -4.28 -0.54
CA ASP A 61 16.68 -3.32 -0.26
C ASP A 61 16.17 -1.94 0.19
N GLY A 62 14.85 -1.78 0.31
CA GLY A 62 14.21 -0.50 0.67
C GLY A 62 14.08 0.46 -0.51
N GLY A 63 14.24 -0.04 -1.75
CA GLY A 63 13.92 0.71 -2.96
C GLY A 63 12.46 1.16 -3.04
N ARG A 64 12.17 1.98 -4.05
CA ARG A 64 10.83 2.54 -4.26
C ARG A 64 9.80 1.43 -4.50
N CYS A 65 8.75 1.40 -3.69
CA CYS A 65 7.63 0.50 -3.91
C CYS A 65 6.67 1.06 -4.97
N THR A 66 6.06 0.17 -5.77
CA THR A 66 5.07 0.57 -6.80
C THR A 66 3.89 -0.39 -6.83
N LEU A 67 2.72 0.13 -7.23
CA LEU A 67 1.54 -0.65 -7.57
C LEU A 67 1.15 -0.29 -9.01
N THR A 68 1.22 -1.27 -9.91
CA THR A 68 1.00 -1.06 -11.34
C THR A 68 -0.12 -1.95 -11.83
N THR A 69 -1.17 -1.36 -12.43
CA THR A 69 -2.25 -2.12 -13.07
C THR A 69 -1.77 -2.72 -14.37
N GLU A 70 -2.08 -3.99 -14.62
CA GLU A 70 -1.64 -4.69 -15.83
C GLU A 70 -2.53 -4.42 -17.03
N VAL A 71 -3.73 -3.87 -16.81
CA VAL A 71 -4.71 -3.55 -17.84
C VAL A 71 -5.31 -2.16 -17.58
N PRO A 72 -5.87 -1.50 -18.62
CA PRO A 72 -6.63 -0.27 -18.43
C PRO A 72 -7.79 -0.46 -17.44
N ALA A 73 -8.01 0.55 -16.60
CA ALA A 73 -9.09 0.53 -15.61
C ALA A 73 -10.50 0.63 -16.23
N LEU A 74 -10.58 1.12 -17.47
CA LEU A 74 -11.80 1.35 -18.23
C LEU A 74 -11.53 1.00 -19.70
N THR A 75 -12.55 0.45 -20.37
CA THR A 75 -12.55 0.12 -21.79
C THR A 75 -13.47 1.03 -22.56
#